data_AF-A0A0K0DPX6-F1
#
_entry.id   AF-A0A0K0DPX6-F1
#
_cell.length_a   1.000
_cell.length_b   1.000
_cell.length_c   1.000
_cell.angle_alpha   90.00
_cell.angle_beta   90.00
_cell.angle_gamma   90.00
#
_symmetry.space_group_name_H-M   'P 1'
#
loop_
_entity.id
_entity.type
_entity.pdbx_description
1 polymer ?
#
loop_
_entity_poly.entity_id
_entity_poly.type
_entity_poly.pdbx_seq_one_letter_code
_entity_poly.pdbx_strand_id
1 'polypeptide(L)'
;MPSYSEPPTPLRDDDYLYTSLETSSCDDIKHIQSYVKVSSKRNTVLLVVVLEFVKRFLIDSLRCFARSNGGLILDQYRAQIWPVLAHRLVTSAEGENVDDNDSLSFMSESYSSVASSLTQDTEDSLRKHPEWHQVELDVHRTLARFPPNISDDRRSTLQCQLTPLIIRVLRTNPRFRYYQGFHDVCLTVLLVCGAETAFEVCRSLAHYGPFRSYLLKSLEESVLKELEFLYVILSRVDPHLERVLREVRLGTMFALSWPLTWFSHSLNEYQQIVRFFDVF
;
A
#
# COMPACT_ATOMS: atom_id res chain seq x y z
N MET A 1 22.65 59.29 -16.58
CA MET A 1 22.82 58.68 -17.92
C MET A 1 22.61 57.18 -17.78
N PRO A 2 21.75 56.57 -18.62
CA PRO A 2 21.46 55.14 -18.60
C PRO A 2 22.38 54.35 -19.54
N SER A 3 22.21 53.01 -19.53
CA SER A 3 22.62 51.99 -20.52
C SER A 3 23.72 51.02 -20.03
N TYR A 4 23.65 49.71 -20.20
CA TYR A 4 22.90 48.87 -21.14
C TYR A 4 22.32 47.61 -20.46
N SER A 5 21.11 47.28 -20.89
CA SER A 5 20.32 46.08 -20.62
C SER A 5 20.83 44.85 -21.39
N GLU A 6 20.91 43.71 -20.72
CA GLU A 6 21.06 42.38 -21.36
C GLU A 6 19.73 41.93 -22.00
N PRO A 7 19.77 41.20 -23.12
CA PRO A 7 18.57 40.69 -23.78
C PRO A 7 17.97 39.50 -23.01
N PRO A 8 16.64 39.30 -23.05
CA PRO A 8 16.02 38.13 -22.44
C PRO A 8 16.37 36.86 -23.23
N THR A 9 16.76 35.82 -22.51
CA THR A 9 17.00 34.46 -23.00
C THR A 9 15.77 33.91 -23.74
N PRO A 10 15.91 33.16 -24.86
CA PRO A 10 14.77 32.60 -25.57
C PRO A 10 14.02 31.59 -24.70
N LEU A 11 12.72 31.77 -24.58
CA LEU A 11 11.79 30.79 -24.02
C LEU A 11 11.89 29.50 -24.83
N ARG A 12 12.10 28.37 -24.16
CA ARG A 12 12.02 27.03 -24.78
C ARG A 12 10.55 26.66 -24.94
N ASP A 13 10.23 25.99 -26.05
CA ASP A 13 8.88 25.53 -26.43
C ASP A 13 8.23 24.51 -25.45
N ASP A 14 8.84 24.21 -24.31
CA ASP A 14 8.31 23.29 -23.29
C ASP A 14 7.29 23.95 -22.33
N ASP A 15 7.18 25.29 -22.30
CA ASP A 15 6.27 26.02 -21.40
C ASP A 15 4.80 26.05 -21.87
N TYR A 16 4.48 25.58 -23.08
CA TYR A 16 3.10 25.54 -23.59
C TYR A 16 2.31 24.29 -23.19
N LEU A 17 2.96 23.27 -22.63
CA LEU A 17 2.29 22.06 -22.15
C LEU A 17 1.73 22.18 -20.73
N TYR A 18 2.13 23.20 -19.97
CA TYR A 18 1.72 23.38 -18.58
C TYR A 18 0.41 24.18 -18.41
N THR A 19 -0.09 24.83 -19.47
CA THR A 19 -1.30 25.69 -19.41
C THR A 19 -2.58 25.02 -19.95
N SER A 20 -2.51 23.75 -20.40
CA SER A 20 -3.68 23.06 -21.00
C SER A 20 -4.37 22.05 -20.06
N LEU A 21 -4.02 22.00 -18.78
CA LEU A 21 -4.66 21.10 -17.80
C LEU A 21 -5.65 21.80 -16.85
N GLU A 22 -5.90 23.11 -17.01
CA GLU A 22 -6.83 23.84 -16.14
C GLU A 22 -8.27 23.94 -16.66
N THR A 23 -8.61 23.32 -17.80
CA THR A 23 -10.01 23.28 -18.25
C THR A 23 -10.37 21.96 -18.92
N SER A 24 -10.59 20.91 -18.13
CA SER A 24 -11.49 19.84 -18.56
C SER A 24 -12.49 19.60 -17.46
N SER A 25 -13.70 20.11 -17.72
CA SER A 25 -14.92 19.90 -16.95
C SER A 25 -15.24 18.40 -16.89
N CYS A 26 -15.95 17.99 -15.85
CA CYS A 26 -16.41 16.62 -15.55
C CYS A 26 -17.37 16.00 -16.62
N ASP A 27 -17.46 16.58 -17.82
CA ASP A 27 -18.40 16.20 -18.86
C ASP A 27 -17.81 15.23 -19.90
N ASP A 28 -16.49 15.09 -19.98
CA ASP A 28 -15.83 14.28 -21.02
C ASP A 28 -15.93 12.76 -20.81
N ILE A 29 -16.40 12.29 -19.65
CA ILE A 29 -16.55 10.85 -19.36
C ILE A 29 -17.79 10.26 -20.06
N LYS A 30 -18.78 11.07 -20.44
CA LYS A 30 -20.03 10.58 -21.05
C LYS A 30 -19.92 10.32 -22.56
N HIS A 31 -18.94 10.90 -23.23
CA HIS A 31 -18.80 10.80 -24.69
C HIS A 31 -18.18 9.50 -25.20
N ILE A 32 -17.57 8.69 -24.33
CA ILE A 32 -16.94 7.42 -24.72
C ILE A 32 -17.98 6.31 -24.99
N GLN A 33 -19.21 6.45 -24.48
CA GLN A 33 -20.24 5.41 -24.59
C GLN A 33 -20.93 5.33 -25.96
N SER A 34 -20.82 6.35 -26.83
CA SER A 34 -21.62 6.41 -28.06
C SER A 34 -20.98 5.77 -29.30
N TYR A 35 -19.72 5.29 -29.23
CA TYR A 35 -18.98 4.84 -30.42
C TYR A 35 -19.00 3.33 -30.70
N VAL A 36 -19.73 2.52 -29.94
CA VAL A 36 -19.71 1.05 -30.12
C VAL A 36 -21.01 0.55 -30.76
N LYS A 37 -21.15 0.78 -32.06
CA LYS A 37 -21.92 -0.08 -32.95
C LYS A 37 -21.12 -0.28 -34.24
N VAL A 38 -20.44 -1.43 -34.35
CA VAL A 38 -20.45 -2.35 -35.51
C VAL A 38 -19.45 -3.51 -35.30
N SER A 39 -19.94 -4.68 -35.73
CA SER A 39 -19.48 -6.08 -35.66
C SER A 39 -18.01 -6.42 -35.95
N SER A 40 -17.49 -7.42 -35.19
CA SER A 40 -16.81 -8.65 -35.66
C SER A 40 -15.67 -9.04 -34.71
N LYS A 41 -15.55 -10.33 -34.36
CA LYS A 41 -14.73 -10.92 -33.28
C LYS A 41 -13.26 -10.42 -33.14
N ARG A 42 -12.69 -9.76 -34.16
CA ARG A 42 -11.37 -9.09 -34.10
C ARG A 42 -11.39 -7.79 -33.30
N ASN A 43 -12.50 -7.06 -33.30
CA ASN A 43 -12.68 -5.83 -32.52
C ASN A 43 -12.74 -6.10 -31.02
N THR A 44 -13.22 -7.27 -30.59
CA THR A 44 -13.26 -7.61 -29.15
C THR A 44 -11.86 -7.79 -28.58
N VAL A 45 -10.97 -8.49 -29.30
CA VAL A 45 -9.57 -8.67 -28.85
C VAL A 45 -8.83 -7.35 -28.86
N LEU A 46 -8.97 -6.55 -29.92
CA LEU A 46 -8.36 -5.22 -29.99
C LEU A 46 -8.88 -4.29 -28.89
N LEU A 47 -10.20 -4.29 -28.63
CA LEU A 47 -10.80 -3.51 -27.55
C LEU A 47 -10.30 -3.97 -26.17
N VAL A 48 -10.19 -5.28 -25.94
CA VAL A 48 -9.63 -5.82 -24.70
C VAL A 48 -8.17 -5.40 -24.52
N VAL A 49 -7.35 -5.49 -25.57
CA VAL A 49 -5.94 -5.06 -25.55
C VAL A 49 -5.83 -3.54 -25.32
N VAL A 50 -6.64 -2.74 -25.99
CA VAL A 50 -6.66 -1.27 -25.81
C VAL A 50 -7.12 -0.91 -24.40
N LEU A 51 -8.17 -1.55 -23.88
CA LEU A 51 -8.64 -1.31 -22.51
C LEU A 51 -7.59 -1.72 -21.48
N GLU A 52 -6.90 -2.84 -21.68
CA GLU A 52 -5.84 -3.27 -20.77
C GLU A 52 -4.63 -2.33 -20.83
N PHE A 53 -4.28 -1.86 -22.03
CA PHE A 53 -3.24 -0.85 -22.23
C PHE A 53 -3.60 0.48 -21.55
N VAL A 54 -4.81 0.99 -21.75
CA VAL A 54 -5.29 2.23 -21.11
C VAL A 54 -5.32 2.09 -19.59
N LYS A 55 -5.80 0.95 -19.08
CA LYS A 55 -5.76 0.65 -17.64
C LYS A 55 -4.33 0.64 -17.13
N ARG A 56 -3.40 -0.02 -17.82
CA ARG A 56 -1.99 -0.08 -17.42
C ARG A 56 -1.35 1.30 -17.42
N PHE A 57 -1.56 2.08 -18.49
CA PHE A 57 -1.08 3.45 -18.59
C PHE A 57 -1.59 4.34 -17.45
N LEU A 58 -2.87 4.20 -17.09
CA LEU A 58 -3.46 4.92 -15.97
C LEU A 58 -2.81 4.53 -14.63
N ILE A 59 -2.58 3.23 -14.38
CA ILE A 59 -1.91 2.77 -13.15
C ILE A 59 -0.48 3.29 -13.08
N ASP A 60 0.27 3.23 -14.17
CA ASP A 60 1.65 3.72 -14.18
C ASP A 60 1.69 5.24 -13.97
N SER A 61 0.70 5.98 -14.48
CA SER A 61 0.52 7.40 -14.19
C SER A 61 0.24 7.66 -12.70
N LEU A 62 -0.64 6.86 -12.08
CA LEU A 62 -0.92 6.95 -10.63
C LEU A 62 0.32 6.64 -9.78
N ARG A 63 1.11 5.64 -10.17
CA ARG A 63 2.40 5.31 -9.51
C ARG A 63 3.40 6.45 -9.65
N CYS A 64 3.52 7.04 -10.83
CA CYS A 64 4.38 8.21 -11.05
C CYS A 64 3.94 9.38 -10.18
N PHE A 65 2.63 9.65 -10.09
CA PHE A 65 2.11 10.71 -9.23
C PHE A 65 2.38 10.44 -7.75
N ALA A 66 2.14 9.23 -7.26
CA ALA A 66 2.41 8.85 -5.87
C ALA A 66 3.91 8.92 -5.51
N ARG A 67 4.80 8.71 -6.49
CA ARG A 67 6.26 8.86 -6.35
C ARG A 67 6.77 10.29 -6.54
N SER A 68 5.96 11.20 -7.04
CA SER A 68 6.35 12.59 -7.32
C SER A 68 6.74 13.36 -6.04
N ASN A 69 7.42 14.50 -6.19
CA ASN A 69 7.73 15.39 -5.08
C ASN A 69 6.42 15.91 -4.45
N GLY A 70 6.11 15.46 -3.23
CA GLY A 70 4.85 15.77 -2.53
C GLY A 70 3.85 14.60 -2.42
N GLY A 71 3.98 13.56 -3.26
CA GLY A 71 3.10 12.40 -3.24
C GLY A 71 1.65 12.73 -3.59
N LEU A 72 0.69 12.02 -3.00
CA LEU A 72 -0.74 12.22 -3.27
C LEU A 72 -1.35 13.40 -2.50
N ILE A 73 -0.54 14.08 -1.67
CA ILE A 73 -0.81 15.29 -0.90
C ILE A 73 -1.93 15.12 0.16
N LEU A 74 -3.16 14.79 -0.24
CA LEU A 74 -4.35 14.74 0.62
C LEU A 74 -4.94 13.33 0.72
N ASP A 75 -5.48 13.01 1.89
CA ASP A 75 -6.07 11.69 2.16
C ASP A 75 -7.30 11.40 1.31
N GLN A 76 -8.03 12.44 0.86
CA GLN A 76 -9.15 12.27 -0.08
C GLN A 76 -8.73 11.63 -1.41
N TYR A 77 -7.51 11.93 -1.87
CA TYR A 77 -6.96 11.32 -3.09
C TYR A 77 -6.40 9.93 -2.78
N ARG A 78 -5.71 9.77 -1.65
CA ARG A 78 -5.20 8.46 -1.21
C ARG A 78 -6.31 7.44 -1.02
N ALA A 79 -7.42 7.83 -0.41
CA ALA A 79 -8.60 6.98 -0.21
C ALA A 79 -9.18 6.42 -1.52
N GLN A 80 -8.97 7.12 -2.65
CA GLN A 80 -9.39 6.66 -3.97
C GLN A 80 -8.27 5.89 -4.70
N ILE A 81 -7.01 6.28 -4.51
CA ILE A 81 -5.87 5.77 -5.29
C ILE A 81 -5.25 4.53 -4.65
N TRP A 82 -5.05 4.50 -3.33
CA TRP A 82 -4.44 3.36 -2.63
C TRP A 82 -5.20 2.04 -2.88
N PRO A 83 -6.55 2.00 -2.84
CA PRO A 83 -7.29 0.77 -3.16
C PRO A 83 -7.04 0.28 -4.58
N VAL A 84 -6.94 1.20 -5.54
CA VAL A 84 -6.66 0.88 -6.94
C VAL A 84 -5.26 0.30 -7.09
N LEU A 85 -4.25 0.91 -6.44
CA LEU A 85 -2.87 0.41 -6.47
C LEU A 85 -2.72 -0.93 -5.75
N ALA A 86 -3.33 -1.09 -4.57
CA ALA A 86 -3.29 -2.32 -3.78
C ALA A 86 -3.96 -3.49 -4.52
N HIS A 87 -5.08 -3.25 -5.21
CA HIS A 87 -5.75 -4.29 -5.99
C HIS A 87 -4.88 -4.82 -7.14
N ARG A 88 -3.97 -4.01 -7.70
CA ARG A 88 -3.06 -4.47 -8.77
C ARG A 88 -1.93 -5.37 -8.26
N LEU A 89 -1.67 -5.41 -6.96
CA LEU A 89 -0.78 -6.42 -6.38
C LEU A 89 -1.36 -7.83 -6.58
N VAL A 90 -2.69 -7.98 -6.46
CA VAL A 90 -3.42 -9.24 -6.68
C VAL A 90 -3.20 -9.74 -8.11
N THR A 91 -3.46 -8.89 -9.10
CA THR A 91 -3.40 -9.26 -10.53
C THR A 91 -1.97 -9.59 -10.99
N SER A 92 -0.96 -8.99 -10.38
CA SER A 92 0.44 -9.25 -10.76
C SER A 92 0.91 -10.63 -10.28
N ALA A 93 0.46 -11.06 -9.10
CA ALA A 93 0.86 -12.34 -8.51
C ALA A 93 0.24 -13.57 -9.22
N GLU A 94 -0.96 -13.43 -9.81
CA GLU A 94 -1.62 -14.52 -10.54
C GLU A 94 -0.91 -14.87 -11.87
N GLY A 95 -0.06 -13.99 -12.38
CA GLY A 95 0.70 -14.20 -13.63
C GLY A 95 2.09 -14.84 -13.46
N GLU A 96 2.62 -14.92 -12.24
CA GLU A 96 4.02 -15.34 -11.98
C GLU A 96 4.15 -16.72 -11.31
N ASN A 97 3.05 -17.41 -10.99
CA ASN A 97 3.10 -18.73 -10.36
C ASN A 97 3.31 -19.86 -11.37
N VAL A 98 4.54 -20.00 -11.88
CA VAL A 98 5.10 -21.24 -12.41
C VAL A 98 6.37 -21.51 -11.60
N ASP A 99 6.22 -22.11 -10.41
CA ASP A 99 7.24 -22.94 -9.71
C ASP A 99 6.92 -23.09 -8.21
N ASP A 100 5.73 -23.59 -7.86
CA ASP A 100 5.50 -24.21 -6.54
C ASP A 100 4.54 -25.40 -6.73
N ASN A 101 5.12 -26.59 -6.86
CA ASN A 101 4.45 -27.84 -7.20
C ASN A 101 3.65 -28.48 -6.02
N ASP A 102 3.00 -27.68 -5.18
CA ASP A 102 2.27 -28.21 -4.01
C ASP A 102 0.95 -27.47 -3.69
N SER A 103 0.28 -26.84 -4.67
CA SER A 103 -0.92 -26.01 -4.40
C SER A 103 -2.13 -26.23 -5.31
N LEU A 104 -2.14 -27.25 -6.16
CA LEU A 104 -3.21 -27.42 -7.17
C LEU A 104 -4.50 -28.11 -6.69
N SER A 105 -4.63 -28.51 -5.42
CA SER A 105 -5.89 -29.12 -4.93
C SER A 105 -6.82 -28.19 -4.14
N PHE A 106 -6.38 -26.99 -3.75
CA PHE A 106 -7.15 -26.13 -2.82
C PHE A 106 -7.93 -24.99 -3.48
N MET A 107 -7.58 -24.58 -4.70
CA MET A 107 -8.10 -23.34 -5.28
C MET A 107 -9.48 -23.44 -5.95
N SER A 108 -9.91 -24.64 -6.39
CA SER A 108 -11.17 -24.79 -7.13
C SER A 108 -12.42 -24.65 -6.25
N GLU A 109 -12.32 -24.96 -4.95
CA GLU A 109 -13.47 -24.85 -4.02
C GLU A 109 -13.60 -23.47 -3.35
N SER A 110 -12.57 -22.63 -3.39
CA SER A 110 -12.56 -21.34 -2.67
C SER A 110 -13.40 -20.25 -3.35
N TYR A 111 -13.41 -20.14 -4.68
CA TYR A 111 -14.08 -18.98 -5.32
C TYR A 111 -15.62 -19.02 -5.20
N SER A 112 -16.21 -20.21 -5.13
CA SER A 112 -17.65 -20.39 -4.92
C SER A 112 -18.06 -20.24 -3.44
N SER A 113 -17.18 -20.61 -2.51
CA SER A 113 -17.46 -20.58 -1.07
C SER A 113 -17.20 -19.21 -0.42
N VAL A 114 -16.23 -18.41 -0.89
CA VAL A 114 -15.89 -17.10 -0.28
C VAL A 114 -17.04 -16.08 -0.44
N ALA A 115 -17.75 -16.09 -1.56
CA ALA A 115 -18.95 -15.26 -1.74
C ALA A 115 -20.09 -15.64 -0.78
N SER A 116 -20.12 -16.90 -0.31
CA SER A 116 -21.11 -17.41 0.65
C SER A 116 -20.68 -17.28 2.12
N SER A 117 -19.40 -17.05 2.42
CA SER A 117 -18.87 -16.96 3.79
C SER A 117 -18.64 -15.54 4.31
N LEU A 118 -18.81 -14.51 3.46
CA LEU A 118 -18.80 -13.10 3.91
C LEU A 118 -20.06 -12.72 4.70
N THR A 119 -21.07 -13.60 4.76
CA THR A 119 -22.23 -13.43 5.64
C THR A 119 -21.89 -13.88 7.06
N GLN A 120 -21.71 -12.89 7.93
CA GLN A 120 -21.63 -12.95 9.41
C GLN A 120 -20.29 -13.37 10.04
N ASP A 121 -19.22 -12.62 9.76
CA ASP A 121 -18.20 -12.40 10.80
C ASP A 121 -18.81 -11.53 11.91
N THR A 122 -19.51 -12.15 12.85
CA THR A 122 -19.91 -11.48 14.09
C THR A 122 -18.67 -11.19 14.92
N GLU A 123 -18.66 -10.08 15.66
CA GLU A 123 -17.53 -9.71 16.51
C GLU A 123 -17.16 -10.84 17.49
N ASP A 124 -18.16 -11.55 18.01
CA ASP A 124 -17.99 -12.71 18.89
C ASP A 124 -17.21 -13.86 18.22
N SER A 125 -17.33 -14.04 16.91
CA SER A 125 -16.54 -15.03 16.16
C SER A 125 -15.09 -14.59 16.03
N LEU A 126 -14.83 -13.29 15.81
CA LEU A 126 -13.49 -12.73 15.68
C LEU A 126 -12.73 -12.78 17.00
N ARG A 127 -13.41 -12.53 18.13
CA ARG A 127 -12.84 -12.62 19.49
C ARG A 127 -12.28 -13.99 19.85
N LYS A 128 -12.71 -15.05 19.15
CA LYS A 128 -12.20 -16.42 19.34
C LYS A 128 -10.87 -16.67 18.61
N HIS A 129 -10.41 -15.75 17.76
CA HIS A 129 -9.14 -15.88 17.07
C HIS A 129 -7.99 -15.89 18.09
N PRO A 130 -7.01 -16.80 17.98
CA PRO A 130 -5.94 -16.95 18.98
C PRO A 130 -5.10 -15.68 19.16
N GLU A 131 -5.02 -14.84 18.12
CA GLU A 131 -4.22 -13.62 18.13
C GLU A 131 -5.01 -12.38 18.59
N TRP A 132 -6.33 -12.50 18.85
CA TRP A 132 -7.18 -11.37 19.23
C TRP A 132 -6.58 -10.55 20.38
N HIS A 133 -6.23 -11.23 21.47
CA HIS A 133 -5.77 -10.55 22.68
C HIS A 133 -4.44 -9.81 22.44
N GLN A 134 -3.52 -10.41 21.69
CA GLN A 134 -2.25 -9.75 21.36
C GLN A 134 -2.47 -8.52 20.48
N VAL A 135 -3.32 -8.62 19.46
CA VAL A 135 -3.66 -7.50 18.57
C VAL A 135 -4.32 -6.38 19.36
N GLU A 136 -5.28 -6.71 20.23
CA GLU A 136 -5.99 -5.73 21.06
C GLU A 136 -5.03 -4.93 21.97
N LEU A 137 -4.08 -5.63 22.61
CA LEU A 137 -3.06 -4.98 23.45
C LEU A 137 -2.17 -4.03 22.64
N ASP A 138 -1.76 -4.43 21.44
CA ASP A 138 -0.92 -3.62 20.57
C ASP A 138 -1.66 -2.38 20.07
N VAL A 139 -2.90 -2.56 19.61
CA VAL A 139 -3.80 -1.47 19.18
C VAL A 139 -4.02 -0.47 20.32
N HIS A 140 -4.26 -0.95 21.54
CA HIS A 140 -4.42 -0.09 22.71
C HIS A 140 -3.13 0.73 22.97
N ARG A 141 -1.96 0.10 22.92
CA ARG A 141 -0.66 0.77 23.13
C ARG A 141 -0.39 1.85 22.08
N THR A 142 -0.65 1.57 20.80
CA THR A 142 -0.44 2.56 19.72
C THR A 142 -1.42 3.72 19.83
N LEU A 143 -2.71 3.45 20.03
CA LEU A 143 -3.73 4.50 20.09
C LEU A 143 -3.65 5.39 21.33
N ALA A 144 -2.98 4.92 22.39
CA ALA A 144 -2.64 5.75 23.55
C ALA A 144 -1.60 6.85 23.23
N ARG A 145 -0.85 6.73 22.13
CA ARG A 145 0.24 7.64 21.76
C ARG A 145 0.01 8.35 20.42
N PHE A 146 -0.74 7.73 19.51
CA PHE A 146 -0.92 8.23 18.15
C PHE A 146 -2.31 7.85 17.60
N PRO A 147 -3.01 8.73 16.85
CA PRO A 147 -2.65 10.11 16.55
C PRO A 147 -2.74 11.02 17.79
N PRO A 148 -1.84 12.01 17.94
CA PRO A 148 -1.92 12.96 19.05
C PRO A 148 -3.18 13.83 18.92
N ASN A 149 -3.77 14.23 20.06
CA ASN A 149 -4.88 15.17 20.15
C ASN A 149 -6.23 14.71 19.56
N ILE A 150 -6.47 13.41 19.41
CA ILE A 150 -7.82 12.88 19.12
C ILE A 150 -8.65 12.75 20.40
N SER A 151 -9.97 12.93 20.29
CA SER A 151 -10.90 12.71 21.41
C SER A 151 -10.93 11.25 21.84
N ASP A 152 -11.29 11.01 23.10
CA ASP A 152 -11.42 9.66 23.65
C ASP A 152 -12.48 8.83 22.90
N ASP A 153 -13.58 9.46 22.47
CA ASP A 153 -14.61 8.83 21.65
C ASP A 153 -14.07 8.38 20.29
N ARG A 154 -13.25 9.22 19.64
CA ARG A 154 -12.62 8.87 18.36
C ARG A 154 -11.60 7.76 18.56
N ARG A 155 -10.83 7.80 19.66
CA ARG A 155 -9.86 6.74 20.00
C ARG A 155 -10.57 5.41 20.23
N SER A 156 -11.65 5.41 21.00
CA SER A 156 -12.48 4.23 21.24
C SER A 156 -13.06 3.68 19.93
N THR A 157 -13.56 4.56 19.06
CA THR A 157 -14.05 4.17 17.72
C THR A 157 -12.95 3.49 16.90
N LEU A 158 -11.72 4.05 16.88
CA LEU A 158 -10.60 3.44 16.17
C LEU A 158 -10.20 2.09 16.76
N GLN A 159 -10.20 1.94 18.10
CA GLN A 159 -9.93 0.66 18.76
C GLN A 159 -10.97 -0.40 18.35
N CYS A 160 -12.26 -0.05 18.37
CA CYS A 160 -13.34 -0.94 17.96
C CYS A 160 -13.30 -1.30 16.47
N GLN A 161 -12.66 -0.49 15.62
CA GLN A 161 -12.53 -0.76 14.18
C GLN A 161 -11.25 -1.55 13.84
N LEU A 162 -10.12 -1.21 14.47
CA LEU A 162 -8.81 -1.69 14.08
C LEU A 162 -8.56 -3.16 14.47
N THR A 163 -8.94 -3.57 15.68
CA THR A 163 -8.75 -4.96 16.12
C THR A 163 -9.55 -5.92 15.22
N PRO A 164 -10.86 -5.72 14.97
CA PRO A 164 -11.60 -6.56 14.03
C PRO A 164 -11.05 -6.53 12.61
N LEU A 165 -10.59 -5.37 12.12
CA LEU A 165 -9.97 -5.24 10.81
C LEU A 165 -8.75 -6.17 10.66
N ILE A 166 -7.82 -6.12 11.61
CA ILE A 166 -6.60 -6.95 11.58
C ILE A 166 -6.97 -8.43 11.65
N ILE A 167 -7.89 -8.81 12.55
CA ILE A 167 -8.30 -10.20 12.74
C ILE A 167 -9.02 -10.74 11.49
N ARG A 168 -9.86 -9.93 10.83
CA ARG A 168 -10.46 -10.29 9.55
C ARG A 168 -9.39 -10.55 8.49
N VAL A 169 -8.36 -9.71 8.41
CA VAL A 169 -7.23 -9.92 7.48
C VAL A 169 -6.52 -11.24 7.79
N LEU A 170 -6.18 -11.51 9.05
CA LEU A 170 -5.52 -12.76 9.45
C LEU A 170 -6.36 -14.00 9.10
N ARG A 171 -7.68 -13.94 9.31
CA ARG A 171 -8.60 -15.04 8.97
C ARG A 171 -8.69 -15.36 7.48
N THR A 172 -8.28 -14.45 6.59
CA THR A 172 -8.24 -14.75 5.15
C THR A 172 -7.18 -15.78 4.78
N ASN A 173 -6.23 -16.09 5.67
CA ASN A 173 -5.27 -17.18 5.48
C ASN A 173 -4.90 -17.81 6.84
N PRO A 174 -5.29 -19.08 7.11
CA PRO A 174 -4.96 -19.76 8.37
C PRO A 174 -3.46 -19.88 8.69
N ARG A 175 -2.59 -19.67 7.70
CA ARG A 175 -1.13 -19.68 7.87
C ARG A 175 -0.57 -18.32 8.32
N PHE A 176 -1.35 -17.25 8.22
CA PHE A 176 -0.90 -15.95 8.73
C PHE A 176 -0.73 -16.02 10.25
N ARG A 177 0.38 -15.44 10.70
CA ARG A 177 0.74 -15.21 12.09
C ARG A 177 1.00 -13.73 12.24
N TYR A 178 0.32 -13.12 13.20
CA TYR A 178 0.49 -11.74 13.56
C TYR A 178 1.90 -11.48 14.08
N TYR A 179 2.53 -10.41 13.58
CA TYR A 179 3.76 -9.86 14.14
C TYR A 179 3.49 -8.49 14.75
N GLN A 180 4.22 -8.16 15.82
CA GLN A 180 4.12 -6.86 16.46
C GLN A 180 4.62 -5.76 15.53
N GLY A 181 3.72 -4.87 15.13
CA GLY A 181 3.96 -3.76 14.20
C GLY A 181 2.95 -3.72 13.04
N PHE A 182 2.32 -4.85 12.70
CA PHE A 182 1.33 -4.87 11.62
C PHE A 182 0.12 -3.97 11.89
N HIS A 183 -0.21 -3.75 13.17
CA HIS A 183 -1.27 -2.82 13.58
C HIS A 183 -0.99 -1.37 13.16
N ASP A 184 0.28 -0.93 13.11
CA ASP A 184 0.63 0.43 12.69
C ASP A 184 0.36 0.62 11.18
N VAL A 185 0.61 -0.41 10.37
CA VAL A 185 0.26 -0.45 8.95
C VAL A 185 -1.25 -0.38 8.76
N CYS A 186 -1.99 -1.26 9.44
CA CYS A 186 -3.45 -1.28 9.35
C CYS A 186 -4.09 0.00 9.88
N LEU A 187 -3.54 0.62 10.93
CA LEU A 187 -4.01 1.90 11.45
C LEU A 187 -3.83 3.00 10.40
N THR A 188 -2.67 3.08 9.76
CA THR A 188 -2.40 4.08 8.71
C THR A 188 -3.41 3.95 7.57
N VAL A 189 -3.64 2.73 7.09
CA VAL A 189 -4.64 2.46 6.05
C VAL A 189 -6.06 2.80 6.53
N LEU A 190 -6.42 2.47 7.77
CA LEU A 190 -7.73 2.78 8.34
C LEU A 190 -7.98 4.30 8.45
N LEU A 191 -6.97 5.07 8.85
CA LEU A 191 -7.06 6.52 8.96
C LEU A 191 -7.30 7.18 7.59
N VAL A 192 -6.66 6.66 6.54
CA VAL A 192 -6.75 7.23 5.18
C VAL A 192 -7.99 6.73 4.43
N CYS A 193 -8.19 5.42 4.35
CA CYS A 193 -9.21 4.80 3.51
C CYS A 193 -10.55 4.61 4.22
N GLY A 194 -10.60 4.75 5.55
CA GLY A 194 -11.79 4.46 6.34
C GLY A 194 -12.12 2.96 6.43
N ALA A 195 -13.08 2.63 7.31
CA ALA A 195 -13.38 1.25 7.68
C ALA A 195 -13.91 0.39 6.52
N GLU A 196 -14.62 0.99 5.57
CA GLU A 196 -15.23 0.28 4.44
C GLU A 196 -14.18 -0.29 3.49
N THR A 197 -13.14 0.50 3.18
CA THR A 197 -12.15 0.14 2.17
C THR A 197 -10.85 -0.40 2.76
N ALA A 198 -10.54 -0.10 4.03
CA ALA A 198 -9.31 -0.53 4.67
C ALA A 198 -9.12 -2.05 4.67
N PHE A 199 -10.19 -2.83 4.79
CA PHE A 199 -10.11 -4.30 4.76
C PHE A 199 -9.50 -4.82 3.46
N GLU A 200 -10.00 -4.39 2.30
CA GLU A 200 -9.49 -4.88 1.02
C GLU A 200 -8.06 -4.42 0.73
N VAL A 201 -7.70 -3.21 1.17
CA VAL A 201 -6.32 -2.70 1.06
C VAL A 201 -5.38 -3.53 1.92
N CYS A 202 -5.67 -3.68 3.21
CA CYS A 202 -4.85 -4.46 4.14
C CYS A 202 -4.76 -5.94 3.71
N ARG A 203 -5.86 -6.52 3.23
CA ARG A 203 -5.86 -7.88 2.69
C ARG A 203 -4.93 -8.01 1.48
N SER A 204 -4.98 -7.06 0.55
CA SER A 204 -4.12 -7.06 -0.64
C SER A 204 -2.65 -6.93 -0.25
N LEU A 205 -2.32 -6.02 0.67
CA LEU A 205 -0.97 -5.84 1.20
C LEU A 205 -0.46 -7.10 1.94
N ALA A 206 -1.32 -7.78 2.70
CA ALA A 206 -0.99 -9.00 3.42
C ALA A 206 -0.77 -10.21 2.50
N HIS A 207 -1.55 -10.35 1.42
CA HIS A 207 -1.47 -11.51 0.53
C HIS A 207 -0.48 -11.37 -0.61
N TYR A 208 -0.28 -10.15 -1.11
CA TYR A 208 0.43 -9.90 -2.36
C TYR A 208 1.49 -8.79 -2.23
N GLY A 209 1.53 -8.11 -1.09
CA GLY A 209 2.51 -7.08 -0.79
C GLY A 209 3.69 -7.58 0.05
N PRO A 210 4.57 -6.65 0.48
CA PRO A 210 5.78 -6.97 1.25
C PRO A 210 5.51 -7.68 2.57
N PHE A 211 4.37 -7.42 3.21
CA PHE A 211 4.05 -7.99 4.52
C PHE A 211 3.69 -9.48 4.48
N ARG A 212 3.46 -10.04 3.29
CA ARG A 212 3.12 -11.46 3.14
C ARG A 212 4.19 -12.38 3.73
N SER A 213 5.46 -12.08 3.47
CA SER A 213 6.57 -12.88 4.02
C SER A 213 6.61 -12.77 5.54
N TYR A 214 6.37 -11.58 6.11
CA TYR A 214 6.40 -11.33 7.54
C TYR A 214 5.23 -11.99 8.28
N LEU A 215 4.09 -12.16 7.62
CA LEU A 215 2.93 -12.87 8.17
C LEU A 215 3.04 -14.39 8.04
N LEU A 216 3.85 -14.92 7.11
CA LEU A 216 3.94 -16.37 6.85
C LEU A 216 5.17 -17.05 7.46
N LYS A 217 6.24 -16.30 7.70
CA LYS A 217 7.54 -16.81 8.13
C LYS A 217 7.91 -16.26 9.49
N SER A 218 8.90 -16.87 10.14
CA SER A 218 9.49 -16.28 11.34
C SER A 218 10.20 -14.96 11.01
N LEU A 219 10.51 -14.17 12.06
CA LEU A 219 11.24 -12.92 11.93
C LEU A 219 12.62 -13.14 11.28
N GLU A 220 13.30 -14.21 11.69
CA GLU A 220 14.62 -14.65 11.21
C GLU A 220 14.60 -15.08 9.75
N GLU A 221 13.51 -15.71 9.29
CA GLU A 221 13.38 -16.20 7.93
C GLU A 221 12.86 -15.15 6.94
N SER A 222 12.52 -13.96 7.42
CA SER A 222 11.93 -12.88 6.63
C SER A 222 12.70 -11.57 6.77
N VAL A 223 12.20 -10.62 7.57
CA VAL A 223 12.71 -9.26 7.65
C VAL A 223 14.18 -9.20 8.08
N LEU A 224 14.65 -10.10 8.95
CA LEU A 224 16.06 -10.07 9.37
C LEU A 224 17.01 -10.39 8.21
N LYS A 225 16.65 -11.33 7.33
CA LYS A 225 17.41 -11.61 6.10
C LYS A 225 17.38 -10.42 5.15
N GLU A 226 16.25 -9.74 5.00
CA GLU A 226 16.15 -8.54 4.17
C GLU A 226 17.04 -7.41 4.71
N LEU A 227 17.11 -7.26 6.04
CA LEU A 227 17.95 -6.25 6.67
C LEU A 227 19.45 -6.50 6.52
N GLU A 228 19.89 -7.73 6.25
CA GLU A 228 21.31 -7.99 5.94
C GLU A 228 21.78 -7.22 4.69
N PHE A 229 20.87 -6.93 3.74
CA PHE A 229 21.17 -6.10 2.59
C PHE A 229 21.50 -4.65 2.96
N LEU A 230 21.13 -4.17 4.14
CA LEU A 230 21.47 -2.82 4.60
C LEU A 230 23.00 -2.61 4.60
N TYR A 231 23.77 -3.57 5.10
CA TYR A 231 25.23 -3.48 5.09
C TYR A 231 25.82 -3.59 3.68
N VAL A 232 25.17 -4.37 2.80
CA VAL A 232 25.58 -4.43 1.37
C VAL A 232 25.39 -3.06 0.71
N ILE A 233 24.25 -2.40 0.94
CA ILE A 233 23.97 -1.06 0.41
C ILE A 233 24.96 -0.05 1.00
N LEU A 234 25.15 -0.06 2.33
CA LEU A 234 26.10 0.85 3.00
C LEU A 234 27.52 0.67 2.47
N SER A 235 27.98 -0.56 2.21
CA SER A 235 29.31 -0.81 1.65
C SER A 235 29.55 -0.15 0.29
N ARG A 236 28.47 0.18 -0.45
CA ARG A 236 28.54 0.85 -1.75
C ARG A 236 28.34 2.36 -1.66
N VAL A 237 27.49 2.81 -0.75
CA VAL A 237 27.13 4.23 -0.60
C VAL A 237 28.08 4.97 0.34
N ASP A 238 28.42 4.36 1.49
CA ASP A 238 29.34 4.91 2.49
C ASP A 238 30.14 3.77 3.16
N PRO A 239 31.26 3.34 2.54
CA PRO A 239 32.11 2.28 3.08
C PRO A 239 32.77 2.62 4.42
N HIS A 240 32.88 3.91 4.77
CA HIS A 240 33.46 4.31 6.05
C HIS A 240 32.45 4.09 7.18
N LEU A 241 31.21 4.54 7.00
CA LEU A 241 30.12 4.29 7.94
C LEU A 241 29.91 2.78 8.12
N GLU A 242 29.85 2.02 7.03
CA GLU A 242 29.68 0.55 7.07
C GLU A 242 30.73 -0.12 7.96
N ARG A 243 32.01 0.28 7.80
CA ARG A 243 33.11 -0.24 8.61
C ARG A 243 32.94 0.09 10.09
N VAL A 244 32.60 1.34 10.41
CA VAL A 244 32.34 1.76 11.80
C VAL A 244 31.21 0.93 12.42
N LEU A 245 30.10 0.74 11.70
CA LEU A 245 28.97 -0.05 12.17
C LEU A 245 29.34 -1.52 12.40
N ARG A 246 30.25 -2.09 11.61
CA ARG A 246 30.78 -3.46 11.84
C ARG A 246 31.73 -3.54 13.02
N GLU A 247 32.64 -2.57 13.16
CA GLU A 247 33.61 -2.53 14.25
C GLU A 247 32.91 -2.49 15.62
N VAL A 248 31.85 -1.69 15.74
CA VAL A 248 31.03 -1.63 16.97
C VAL A 248 30.02 -2.78 17.10
N ARG A 249 29.95 -3.68 16.10
CA ARG A 249 29.02 -4.82 16.04
C ARG A 249 27.56 -4.41 16.24
N LEU A 250 27.13 -3.30 15.62
CA LEU A 250 25.78 -2.75 15.81
C LEU A 250 24.68 -3.73 15.37
N GLY A 251 24.94 -4.50 14.30
CA GLY A 251 23.94 -5.36 13.68
C GLY A 251 22.86 -4.54 12.97
N THR A 252 21.67 -5.12 12.75
CA THR A 252 20.59 -4.50 11.98
C THR A 252 19.30 -4.29 12.77
N MET A 253 19.25 -4.72 14.03
CA MET A 253 18.04 -4.69 14.85
C MET A 253 17.48 -3.29 15.09
N PHE A 254 18.33 -2.25 15.04
CA PHE A 254 17.90 -0.85 15.15
C PHE A 254 16.96 -0.41 14.01
N ALA A 255 17.05 -1.07 12.85
CA ALA A 255 16.24 -0.80 11.67
C ALA A 255 15.02 -1.70 11.56
N LEU A 256 14.79 -2.61 12.51
CA LEU A 256 13.77 -3.66 12.40
C LEU A 256 12.36 -3.12 12.17
N SER A 257 11.99 -2.05 12.87
CA SER A 257 10.66 -1.44 12.76
C SER A 257 10.39 -0.84 11.38
N TRP A 258 11.43 -0.47 10.63
CA TRP A 258 11.29 0.28 9.39
C TRP A 258 10.54 -0.51 8.30
N PRO A 259 11.01 -1.70 7.87
CA PRO A 259 10.27 -2.52 6.91
C PRO A 259 8.97 -3.08 7.49
N LEU A 260 8.96 -3.48 8.77
CA LEU A 260 7.79 -4.08 9.41
C LEU A 260 6.58 -3.14 9.45
N THR A 261 6.82 -1.83 9.54
CA THR A 261 5.74 -0.85 9.72
C THR A 261 5.71 0.19 8.62
N TRP A 262 6.53 0.04 7.58
CA TRP A 262 6.78 1.10 6.59
C TRP A 262 7.07 2.45 7.26
N PHE A 263 7.96 2.42 8.25
CA PHE A 263 8.37 3.56 9.08
C PHE A 263 7.27 4.20 9.93
N SER A 264 6.00 3.76 9.86
CA SER A 264 4.90 4.36 10.62
C SER A 264 5.10 4.30 12.14
N HIS A 265 5.88 3.33 12.64
CA HIS A 265 6.26 3.26 14.04
C HIS A 265 7.39 4.23 14.43
N SER A 266 8.23 4.63 13.48
CA SER A 266 9.48 5.38 13.73
C SER A 266 9.34 6.87 13.43
N LEU A 267 8.35 7.27 12.64
CA LEU A 267 8.06 8.65 12.30
C LEU A 267 6.96 9.19 13.20
N ASN A 268 7.09 10.44 13.63
CA ASN A 268 6.10 11.08 14.50
C ASN A 268 5.05 11.88 13.71
N GLU A 269 5.38 12.31 12.50
CA GLU A 269 4.52 13.17 11.68
C GLU A 269 3.67 12.32 10.74
N TYR A 270 2.34 12.36 10.96
CA TYR A 270 1.38 11.64 10.13
C TYR A 270 1.57 11.89 8.63
N GLN A 271 1.82 13.15 8.23
CA GLN A 271 2.02 13.53 6.83
C GLN A 271 3.25 12.85 6.20
N GLN A 272 4.31 12.62 6.98
CA GLN A 272 5.46 11.86 6.51
C GLN A 272 5.11 10.39 6.33
N ILE A 273 4.39 9.79 7.29
CA ILE A 273 3.97 8.39 7.24
C ILE A 273 3.17 8.11 5.97
N VAL A 274 2.10 8.86 5.72
CA VAL A 274 1.26 8.64 4.53
C VAL A 274 2.02 8.92 3.23
N ARG A 275 3.04 9.80 3.25
CA ARG A 275 3.91 10.02 2.09
C ARG A 275 4.79 8.80 1.78
N PHE A 276 5.27 8.07 2.79
CA PHE A 276 5.96 6.80 2.58
C PHE A 276 5.02 5.74 1.98
N PHE A 277 3.78 5.66 2.48
CA PHE A 277 2.76 4.75 1.96
C PHE A 277 2.32 5.10 0.53
N ASP A 278 2.44 6.36 0.10
CA ASP A 278 2.23 6.70 -1.31
C ASP A 278 3.28 6.02 -2.22
N VAL A 279 4.51 5.79 -1.75
CA VAL A 279 5.61 5.22 -2.57
C VAL A 279 5.60 3.69 -2.59
N PHE A 280 5.40 3.09 -1.41
CA PHE A 280 5.54 1.66 -1.17
C PHE A 280 4.34 0.85 -1.70
#